data_AF-A0A4Q8TYN1-F1
#
_entry.id   AF-A0A4Q8TYN1-F1
#
_cell.length_a   1.000
_cell.length_b   1.000
_cell.length_c   1.000
_cell.angle_alpha   90.00
_cell.angle_beta   90.00
_cell.angle_gamma   90.00
#
_symmetry.space_group_name_H-M   'P 1'
#
loop_
_entity.id
_entity.type
_entity.pdbx_description
1 polymer ?
#
loop_
_entity_poly.entity_id
_entity_poly.type
_entity_poly.pdbx_seq_one_letter_code
_entity_poly.pdbx_strand_id
1 'polypeptide(L)'
;MFDEIISNYEKLHLIQFDLEGAGFGAMLLQTLNQLRYCDKNNFYPIVAYTENNRSAFFDRSKGVTLWEQYFEPVRPFSYTDLTRLRKKVNIESCIHTLSTAEALRISEEHTNSVYTYPFGKWRIQGVGDLDRWYNSQRKKGRETVAKYIRPKLSIQRKVDTFFEINLADSFVLGVHIRGTDLHYAPAVSPAEYFPYVDEYIKKEPSLKLIIATDQSQYLSVFEERYGNRVVSSNAFRSDNEIAPFQRKEISPYQKGEDVLVDILLLSKSNFLLKGCSNVGEMALYFNPKLECLDIGYKKDKAYGQDYGKGWDNMTNPPAWKLISQRGLQEIAGDVSSQNKRQLALYNFRKWTKRLRVYMGKMKRVFEWTKHH
;
A
#
# COMPACT_ATOMS: atom_id res chain seq x y z
N MET A 1 -30.34 16.98 -0.51
CA MET A 1 -29.19 16.09 -0.29
C MET A 1 -29.59 14.83 0.48
N PHE A 2 -30.04 14.89 1.75
CA PHE A 2 -30.42 13.66 2.47
C PHE A 2 -31.59 12.92 1.80
N ASP A 3 -32.66 13.62 1.43
CA ASP A 3 -33.84 13.01 0.76
C ASP A 3 -33.47 12.31 -0.56
N GLU A 4 -32.53 12.89 -1.30
CA GLU A 4 -31.98 12.32 -2.53
C GLU A 4 -31.11 11.08 -2.26
N ILE A 5 -30.41 11.03 -1.13
CA ILE A 5 -29.61 9.85 -0.76
C ILE A 5 -30.55 8.69 -0.44
N ILE A 6 -31.57 8.91 0.39
CA ILE A 6 -32.50 7.84 0.78
C ILE A 6 -33.40 7.38 -0.37
N SER A 7 -33.55 8.17 -1.44
CA SER A 7 -34.25 7.74 -2.66
C SER A 7 -33.39 6.89 -3.60
N ASN A 8 -32.06 7.00 -3.52
CA ASN A 8 -31.12 6.34 -4.44
C ASN A 8 -30.35 5.17 -3.81
N TYR A 9 -30.30 5.08 -2.48
CA TYR A 9 -29.54 4.09 -1.74
C TYR A 9 -30.42 3.36 -0.74
N GLU A 10 -30.18 2.06 -0.59
CA GLU A 10 -30.94 1.20 0.33
C GLU A 10 -30.73 1.58 1.79
N LYS A 11 -29.49 1.93 2.15
CA LYS A 11 -29.07 2.34 3.50
C LYS A 11 -27.90 3.32 3.47
N LEU A 12 -27.76 4.09 4.54
CA LEU A 12 -26.51 4.73 4.92
C LEU A 12 -25.64 3.71 5.65
N HIS A 13 -24.53 3.29 5.05
CA HIS A 13 -23.63 2.35 5.69
C HIS A 13 -22.50 3.07 6.44
N LEU A 14 -22.49 2.94 7.77
CA LEU A 14 -21.36 3.42 8.57
C LEU A 14 -20.24 2.38 8.55
N ILE A 15 -19.14 2.76 7.90
CA ILE A 15 -17.89 2.01 7.91
C ILE A 15 -17.19 2.34 9.23
N GLN A 16 -17.37 1.45 10.19
CA GLN A 16 -16.74 1.49 11.51
C GLN A 16 -16.44 0.06 11.94
N PHE A 17 -15.24 -0.14 12.48
CA PHE A 17 -14.81 -1.39 13.11
C PHE A 17 -13.56 -1.09 13.95
N ASP A 18 -13.19 -2.01 14.82
CA ASP A 18 -12.00 -1.86 15.64
C ASP A 18 -10.72 -1.85 14.80
N LEU A 19 -9.85 -0.87 15.07
CA LEU A 19 -8.58 -0.64 14.38
C LEU A 19 -7.38 -0.83 15.33
N GLU A 20 -7.60 -1.39 16.52
CA GLU A 20 -6.52 -1.70 17.46
C GLU A 20 -5.47 -2.61 16.79
N GLY A 21 -4.20 -2.19 16.85
CA GLY A 21 -3.09 -2.92 16.24
C GLY A 21 -3.01 -2.85 14.71
N ALA A 22 -3.99 -2.26 14.02
CA ALA A 22 -3.98 -2.17 12.57
C ALA A 22 -2.99 -1.09 12.07
N GLY A 23 -2.08 -1.46 11.18
CA GLY A 23 -1.23 -0.49 10.47
C GLY A 23 -2.03 0.37 9.47
N PHE A 24 -1.52 1.54 9.10
CA PHE A 24 -2.23 2.52 8.25
C PHE A 24 -2.67 1.93 6.90
N GLY A 25 -1.79 1.16 6.24
CA GLY A 25 -2.13 0.46 4.99
C GLY A 25 -3.18 -0.64 5.16
N ALA A 26 -3.24 -1.30 6.33
CA ALA A 26 -4.29 -2.29 6.62
C ALA A 26 -5.65 -1.62 6.85
N MET A 27 -5.68 -0.52 7.59
CA MET A 27 -6.88 0.32 7.73
C MET A 27 -7.41 0.76 6.36
N LEU A 28 -6.55 1.27 5.46
CA LEU A 28 -6.95 1.63 4.11
C LEU A 28 -7.50 0.43 3.33
N LEU A 29 -6.81 -0.71 3.35
CA LEU A 29 -7.27 -1.93 2.67
C LEU A 29 -8.65 -2.39 3.14
N GLN A 30 -8.86 -2.44 4.46
CA GLN A 30 -10.14 -2.83 5.05
C GLN A 30 -11.24 -1.80 4.71
N THR A 31 -10.91 -0.50 4.68
CA THR A 31 -11.84 0.54 4.23
C THR A 31 -12.24 0.33 2.77
N LEU A 32 -11.28 0.04 1.87
CA LEU A 32 -11.56 -0.26 0.46
C LEU A 32 -12.51 -1.45 0.33
N ASN A 33 -12.33 -2.49 1.15
CA ASN A 33 -13.20 -3.66 1.14
C ASN A 33 -14.63 -3.32 1.59
N GLN A 34 -14.81 -2.46 2.59
CA GLN A 34 -16.13 -1.98 2.99
C GLN A 34 -16.79 -1.07 1.93
N LEU A 35 -16.01 -0.23 1.24
CA LEU A 35 -16.53 0.57 0.11
C LEU A 35 -17.04 -0.32 -1.03
N ARG A 36 -16.31 -1.41 -1.34
CA ARG A 36 -16.75 -2.40 -2.34
C ARG A 36 -17.95 -3.22 -1.88
N TYR A 37 -18.10 -3.44 -0.58
CA TYR A 37 -19.31 -4.02 0.00
C TYR A 37 -20.51 -3.05 -0.15
N CYS A 38 -20.31 -1.74 0.05
CA CYS A 38 -21.36 -0.74 -0.18
C CYS A 38 -21.83 -0.74 -1.63
N ASP A 39 -20.89 -0.74 -2.59
CA ASP A 39 -21.21 -0.80 -4.03
C ASP A 39 -22.06 -2.02 -4.38
N LYS A 40 -21.76 -3.19 -3.79
CA LYS A 40 -22.50 -4.43 -4.06
C LYS A 40 -23.93 -4.41 -3.52
N ASN A 41 -24.18 -3.69 -2.42
CA ASN A 41 -25.47 -3.68 -1.73
C ASN A 41 -26.26 -2.38 -1.95
N ASN A 42 -25.80 -1.51 -2.87
CA ASN A 42 -26.37 -0.18 -3.09
C ASN A 42 -26.49 0.65 -1.79
N PHE A 43 -25.44 0.62 -0.97
CA PHE A 43 -25.36 1.44 0.24
C PHE A 43 -24.57 2.72 0.00
N TYR A 44 -24.99 3.80 0.66
CA TYR A 44 -24.25 5.05 0.68
C TYR A 44 -23.15 4.96 1.76
N PRO A 45 -21.85 4.97 1.41
CA PRO A 45 -20.79 4.78 2.37
C PRO A 45 -20.48 6.05 3.18
N ILE A 46 -20.34 5.91 4.49
CA ILE A 46 -19.84 6.96 5.40
C ILE A 46 -18.74 6.35 6.26
N VAL A 47 -17.51 6.87 6.16
CA VAL A 47 -16.39 6.40 7.00
C VAL A 47 -16.45 7.09 8.36
N ALA A 48 -16.62 6.29 9.42
CA ALA A 48 -16.97 6.76 10.76
C ALA A 48 -15.96 6.27 11.81
N TYR A 49 -14.66 6.34 11.50
CA TYR A 49 -13.61 6.00 12.46
C TYR A 49 -13.45 7.12 13.49
N THR A 50 -13.99 6.93 14.68
CA THR A 50 -13.88 7.83 15.84
C THR A 50 -12.86 7.28 16.84
N GLU A 51 -12.73 7.91 18.01
CA GLU A 51 -11.92 7.39 19.12
C GLU A 51 -12.31 5.98 19.57
N ASN A 52 -13.57 5.60 19.42
CA ASN A 52 -14.08 4.29 19.80
C ASN A 52 -13.52 3.16 18.92
N ASN A 53 -12.91 3.49 17.78
CA ASN A 53 -12.29 2.53 16.88
C ASN A 53 -10.83 2.22 17.27
N ARG A 54 -10.30 2.80 18.36
CA ARG A 54 -8.99 2.45 18.96
C ARG A 54 -7.79 2.46 18.00
N SER A 55 -7.84 3.29 16.97
CA SER A 55 -6.75 3.40 16.00
C SER A 55 -5.54 4.14 16.59
N ALA A 56 -4.34 3.67 16.24
CA ALA A 56 -3.08 4.35 16.55
C ALA A 56 -2.90 5.71 15.84
N PHE A 57 -3.77 6.05 14.87
CA PHE A 57 -3.67 7.25 14.03
C PHE A 57 -4.73 8.31 14.35
N PHE A 58 -5.65 8.06 15.29
CA PHE A 58 -6.67 9.04 15.62
C PHE A 58 -6.11 10.10 16.59
N ASP A 59 -6.06 11.35 16.14
CA ASP A 59 -5.73 12.50 16.99
C ASP A 59 -6.96 13.38 17.22
N ARG A 60 -7.47 13.41 18.46
CA ARG A 60 -8.64 14.21 18.83
C ARG A 60 -8.47 15.70 18.55
N SER A 61 -7.22 16.21 18.56
CA SER A 61 -6.94 17.62 18.26
C SER A 61 -7.08 17.98 16.78
N LYS A 62 -7.15 16.99 15.88
CA LYS A 62 -7.14 17.18 14.42
C LYS A 62 -8.51 17.02 13.76
N GLY A 63 -9.50 16.49 14.48
CA GLY A 63 -10.85 16.32 13.95
C GLY A 63 -11.70 15.31 14.70
N VAL A 64 -12.94 15.18 14.25
CA VAL A 64 -13.95 14.30 14.87
C VAL A 64 -13.76 12.84 14.45
N THR A 65 -13.35 12.60 13.21
CA THR A 65 -13.07 11.27 12.68
C THR A 65 -11.63 11.17 12.21
N LEU A 66 -11.02 10.00 12.34
CA LEU A 66 -9.69 9.69 11.81
C LEU A 66 -9.66 9.92 10.30
N TRP A 67 -10.69 9.46 9.58
CA TRP A 67 -10.72 9.53 8.12
C TRP A 67 -10.56 10.96 7.63
N GLU A 68 -11.36 11.87 8.18
CA GLU A 68 -11.34 13.28 7.85
C GLU A 68 -10.13 14.02 8.42
N GLN A 69 -9.16 13.35 9.07
CA GLN A 69 -7.85 13.95 9.37
C GLN A 69 -6.94 13.94 8.13
N TYR A 70 -7.06 12.91 7.29
CA TYR A 70 -6.15 12.61 6.18
C TYR A 70 -6.80 12.71 4.80
N PHE A 71 -8.10 12.44 4.71
CA PHE A 71 -8.83 12.34 3.46
C PHE A 71 -10.05 13.27 3.45
N GLU A 72 -10.54 13.58 2.27
CA GLU A 72 -11.88 14.12 2.09
C GLU A 72 -12.94 13.03 2.36
N PRO A 73 -14.19 13.40 2.70
CA PRO A 73 -15.29 12.44 2.77
C PRO A 73 -15.40 11.62 1.47
N VAL A 74 -15.60 10.30 1.60
CA VAL A 74 -15.69 9.38 0.44
C VAL A 74 -16.87 9.70 -0.49
N ARG A 75 -17.85 10.44 0.03
CA ARG A 75 -19.00 11.02 -0.70
C ARG A 75 -19.38 12.36 -0.04
N PRO A 76 -20.12 13.25 -0.72
CA PRO A 76 -20.40 14.61 -0.22
C PRO A 76 -21.05 14.68 1.17
N PHE A 77 -22.03 13.82 1.47
CA PHE A 77 -22.63 13.70 2.81
C PHE A 77 -21.69 12.93 3.76
N SER A 78 -21.09 13.65 4.71
CA SER A 78 -20.04 13.19 5.63
C SER A 78 -20.58 12.62 6.94
N TYR A 79 -19.68 12.12 7.80
CA TYR A 79 -20.05 11.73 9.17
C TYR A 79 -20.47 12.93 10.02
N THR A 80 -19.87 14.10 9.76
CA THR A 80 -20.24 15.35 10.41
C THR A 80 -21.68 15.75 10.04
N ASP A 81 -22.06 15.62 8.76
CA ASP A 81 -23.43 15.88 8.29
C ASP A 81 -24.43 14.92 8.93
N LEU A 82 -24.09 13.64 8.96
CA LEU A 82 -24.90 12.61 9.62
C LEU A 82 -25.15 12.95 11.10
N THR A 83 -24.10 13.34 11.82
CA THR A 83 -24.19 13.68 13.25
C THR A 83 -25.08 14.92 13.47
N ARG A 84 -25.00 15.91 12.58
CA ARG A 84 -25.87 17.10 12.61
C ARG A 84 -27.33 16.73 12.31
N LEU A 85 -27.57 15.81 11.37
CA LEU A 85 -28.92 15.37 11.01
C LEU A 85 -29.56 14.53 12.11
N ARG A 86 -28.83 13.59 12.73
CA ARG A 86 -29.29 12.75 13.86
C ARG A 86 -29.83 13.55 15.03
N LYS A 87 -29.34 14.79 15.25
CA LYS A 87 -29.83 15.69 16.31
C LYS A 87 -31.23 16.27 16.03
N LYS A 88 -31.69 16.21 14.78
CA LYS A 88 -32.93 16.85 14.31
C LYS A 88 -34.02 15.85 13.96
N VAL A 89 -33.63 14.68 13.43
CA VAL A 89 -34.55 13.68 12.91
C VAL A 89 -34.04 12.29 13.30
N ASN A 90 -34.96 11.39 13.68
CA ASN A 90 -34.64 9.99 13.87
C ASN A 90 -34.43 9.32 12.51
N ILE A 91 -33.20 8.90 12.24
CA ILE A 91 -32.78 8.28 10.98
C ILE A 91 -32.22 6.86 11.19
N GLU A 92 -32.39 6.28 12.37
CA GLU A 92 -31.77 4.99 12.72
C GLU A 92 -32.25 3.84 11.82
N SER A 93 -33.50 3.90 11.34
CA SER A 93 -34.02 2.94 10.36
C SER A 93 -33.29 3.01 9.01
N CYS A 94 -32.65 4.13 8.68
CA CYS A 94 -31.88 4.32 7.44
C CYS A 94 -30.42 3.88 7.58
N ILE A 95 -29.95 3.60 8.79
CA ILE A 95 -28.54 3.29 9.07
C ILE A 95 -28.30 1.79 9.06
N HIS A 96 -27.20 1.38 8.43
CA HIS A 96 -26.70 0.02 8.45
C HIS A 96 -25.27 0.02 8.96
N THR A 97 -24.98 -0.84 9.94
CA THR A 97 -23.64 -1.01 10.51
C THR A 97 -23.32 -2.48 10.67
N LEU A 98 -22.09 -2.86 10.41
CA LEU A 98 -21.60 -4.22 10.71
C LEU A 98 -20.86 -4.21 12.05
N SER A 99 -20.89 -5.33 12.76
CA SER A 99 -19.95 -5.56 13.85
C SER A 99 -18.52 -5.65 13.32
N THR A 100 -17.52 -5.46 14.20
CA THR A 100 -16.10 -5.62 13.84
C THR A 100 -15.84 -6.99 13.19
N ALA A 101 -16.37 -8.07 13.77
CA ALA A 101 -16.17 -9.43 13.25
C ALA A 101 -16.74 -9.58 11.83
N GLU A 102 -17.91 -9.01 11.55
CA GLU A 102 -18.51 -9.06 10.21
C GLU A 102 -17.73 -8.24 9.19
N ALA A 103 -17.27 -7.03 9.57
CA ALA A 103 -16.47 -6.18 8.70
C ALA A 103 -15.11 -6.83 8.35
N LEU A 104 -14.47 -7.47 9.33
CA LEU A 104 -13.23 -8.23 9.12
C LEU A 104 -13.47 -9.46 8.24
N ARG A 105 -14.53 -10.23 8.48
CA ARG A 105 -14.89 -11.39 7.64
C ARG A 105 -15.11 -11.00 6.18
N ILE A 106 -15.73 -9.84 5.90
CA ILE A 106 -15.84 -9.33 4.53
C ILE A 106 -14.45 -9.09 3.93
N SER A 107 -13.56 -8.46 4.69
CA SER A 107 -12.20 -8.15 4.23
C SER A 107 -11.36 -9.41 3.98
N GLU A 108 -11.62 -10.48 4.72
CA GLU A 108 -10.83 -11.72 4.68
C GLU A 108 -11.39 -12.76 3.70
N GLU A 109 -12.70 -12.85 3.53
CA GLU A 109 -13.33 -13.98 2.85
C GLU A 109 -14.13 -13.62 1.60
N HIS A 110 -14.61 -12.37 1.47
CA HIS A 110 -15.53 -12.02 0.40
C HIS A 110 -14.80 -11.87 -0.95
N THR A 111 -15.29 -12.55 -1.98
CA THR A 111 -14.65 -12.61 -3.31
C THR A 111 -14.49 -11.25 -4.00
N ASN A 112 -15.37 -10.29 -3.68
CA ASN A 112 -15.26 -8.93 -4.19
C ASN A 112 -14.21 -8.08 -3.47
N SER A 113 -13.67 -8.51 -2.33
CA SER A 113 -12.63 -7.78 -1.60
C SER A 113 -11.32 -7.73 -2.38
N VAL A 114 -10.47 -6.77 -2.00
CA VAL A 114 -9.09 -6.58 -2.45
C VAL A 114 -8.17 -7.29 -1.47
N TYR A 115 -7.20 -8.00 -2.01
CA TYR A 115 -6.19 -8.72 -1.23
C TYR A 115 -4.80 -8.30 -1.71
N THR A 116 -3.97 -7.86 -0.77
CA THR A 116 -2.61 -7.36 -1.01
C THR A 116 -1.55 -8.45 -0.92
N TYR A 117 -1.92 -9.61 -0.39
CA TYR A 117 -1.16 -10.85 -0.40
C TYR A 117 -2.14 -12.02 -0.16
N PRO A 118 -1.82 -13.26 -0.59
CA PRO A 118 -2.66 -14.40 -0.27
C PRO A 118 -2.61 -14.67 1.24
N PHE A 119 -3.61 -14.16 1.96
CA PHE A 119 -3.83 -14.41 3.38
C PHE A 119 -5.06 -15.30 3.58
N GLY A 120 -5.13 -15.92 4.76
CA GLY A 120 -6.28 -16.71 5.21
C GLY A 120 -6.71 -17.75 4.18
N LYS A 121 -8.01 -17.73 3.84
CA LYS A 121 -8.63 -18.65 2.90
C LYS A 121 -7.92 -18.70 1.54
N TRP A 122 -7.43 -17.57 1.02
CA TRP A 122 -6.79 -17.50 -0.30
C TRP A 122 -5.38 -18.09 -0.33
N ARG A 123 -4.71 -18.16 0.83
CA ARG A 123 -3.42 -18.87 0.95
C ARG A 123 -3.60 -20.38 0.75
N ILE A 124 -4.66 -20.94 1.33
CA ILE A 124 -4.93 -22.38 1.34
C ILE A 124 -5.55 -22.84 0.02
N GLN A 125 -6.44 -22.03 -0.57
CA GLN A 125 -7.22 -22.41 -1.74
C GLN A 125 -6.42 -22.51 -3.05
N GLY A 126 -5.20 -21.95 -3.09
CA GLY A 126 -4.38 -21.91 -4.29
C GLY A 126 -4.98 -20.96 -5.34
N VAL A 127 -4.36 -19.81 -5.56
CA VAL A 127 -4.89 -18.77 -6.45
C VAL A 127 -4.50 -18.93 -7.92
N GLY A 128 -3.89 -20.06 -8.29
CA GLY A 128 -3.39 -20.34 -9.63
C GLY A 128 -2.22 -19.43 -10.02
N ASP A 129 -2.34 -18.74 -11.16
CA ASP A 129 -1.32 -17.79 -11.62
C ASP A 129 -1.29 -16.54 -10.71
N LEU A 130 -0.28 -16.47 -9.84
CA LEU A 130 -0.07 -15.36 -8.93
C LEU A 130 0.00 -14.00 -9.64
N ASP A 131 0.64 -13.91 -10.81
CA ASP A 131 0.73 -12.63 -11.53
C ASP A 131 -0.67 -12.16 -11.95
N ARG A 132 -1.47 -13.07 -12.51
CA ARG A 132 -2.84 -12.78 -12.90
C ARG A 132 -3.69 -12.40 -11.68
N TRP A 133 -3.53 -13.12 -10.57
CA TRP A 133 -4.27 -12.85 -9.34
C TRP A 133 -3.92 -11.48 -8.75
N TYR A 134 -2.64 -11.15 -8.58
CA TYR A 134 -2.21 -9.84 -8.08
C TYR A 134 -2.66 -8.70 -9.00
N ASN A 135 -2.59 -8.89 -10.32
CA ASN A 135 -3.09 -7.88 -11.27
C ASN A 135 -4.60 -7.66 -11.14
N SER A 136 -5.37 -8.73 -10.89
CA SER A 136 -6.80 -8.64 -10.58
C SER A 136 -7.06 -7.86 -9.29
N GLN A 137 -6.34 -8.15 -8.20
CA GLN A 137 -6.53 -7.42 -6.95
C GLN A 137 -6.11 -5.95 -7.06
N ARG A 138 -4.97 -5.67 -7.73
CA ARG A 138 -4.51 -4.30 -8.01
C ARG A 138 -5.51 -3.51 -8.85
N LYS A 139 -6.17 -4.15 -9.82
CA LYS A 139 -7.25 -3.53 -10.60
C LYS A 139 -8.39 -3.11 -9.68
N LYS A 140 -8.91 -4.01 -8.83
CA LYS A 140 -9.97 -3.69 -7.85
C LYS A 140 -9.55 -2.54 -6.91
N GLY A 141 -8.32 -2.58 -6.39
CA GLY A 141 -7.77 -1.54 -5.52
C GLY A 141 -7.74 -0.18 -6.20
N ARG A 142 -7.17 -0.09 -7.40
CA ARG A 142 -7.11 1.13 -8.22
C ARG A 142 -8.47 1.71 -8.53
N GLU A 143 -9.42 0.89 -8.96
CA GLU A 143 -10.79 1.33 -9.26
C GLU A 143 -11.47 1.92 -8.02
N THR A 144 -11.29 1.27 -6.87
CA THR A 144 -11.90 1.71 -5.60
C THR A 144 -11.25 2.99 -5.08
N VAL A 145 -9.92 3.08 -5.13
CA VAL A 145 -9.18 4.31 -4.77
C VAL A 145 -9.56 5.48 -5.67
N ALA A 146 -9.56 5.26 -6.99
CA ALA A 146 -9.95 6.28 -7.96
C ALA A 146 -11.38 6.76 -7.75
N LYS A 147 -12.31 5.89 -7.34
CA LYS A 147 -13.71 6.26 -7.09
C LYS A 147 -13.91 7.05 -5.79
N TYR A 148 -13.22 6.67 -4.71
CA TYR A 148 -13.62 7.09 -3.36
C TYR A 148 -12.58 7.87 -2.56
N ILE A 149 -11.29 7.65 -2.79
CA ILE A 149 -10.27 8.11 -1.87
C ILE A 149 -9.61 9.38 -2.41
N ARG A 150 -9.64 10.46 -1.63
CA ARG A 150 -9.02 11.74 -1.96
C ARG A 150 -8.21 12.22 -0.76
N PRO A 151 -6.86 12.20 -0.80
CA PRO A 151 -6.05 12.79 0.26
C PRO A 151 -6.35 14.29 0.38
N LYS A 152 -6.30 14.84 1.59
CA LYS A 152 -6.51 16.28 1.79
C LYS A 152 -5.53 17.12 0.97
N LEU A 153 -5.98 18.29 0.53
CA LEU A 153 -5.15 19.24 -0.20
C LEU A 153 -3.87 19.64 0.55
N SER A 154 -3.90 19.73 1.89
CA SER A 154 -2.70 20.02 2.69
C SER A 154 -1.64 18.92 2.59
N ILE A 155 -2.06 17.65 2.56
CA ILE A 155 -1.17 16.49 2.41
C ILE A 155 -0.66 16.42 0.97
N GLN A 156 -1.54 16.61 -0.01
CA GLN A 156 -1.14 16.68 -1.43
C GLN A 156 -0.08 17.76 -1.66
N ARG A 157 -0.30 18.99 -1.16
CA ARG A 157 0.69 20.08 -1.24
C ARG A 157 2.02 19.72 -0.59
N LYS A 158 2.00 19.07 0.58
CA LYS A 158 3.24 18.61 1.25
C LYS A 158 4.01 17.61 0.36
N VAL A 159 3.31 16.64 -0.24
CA VAL A 159 3.89 15.65 -1.15
C VAL A 159 4.40 16.31 -2.43
N ASP A 160 3.61 17.19 -3.03
CA ASP A 160 3.95 17.89 -4.27
C ASP A 160 5.20 18.76 -4.07
N THR A 161 5.21 19.61 -3.05
CA THR A 161 6.38 20.44 -2.73
C THR A 161 7.63 19.60 -2.47
N PHE A 162 7.51 18.50 -1.71
CA PHE A 162 8.65 17.60 -1.49
C PHE A 162 9.15 16.99 -2.80
N PHE A 163 8.24 16.53 -3.66
CA PHE A 163 8.58 15.91 -4.93
C PHE A 163 9.24 16.91 -5.89
N GLU A 164 8.70 18.13 -6.01
CA GLU A 164 9.26 19.18 -6.87
C GLU A 164 10.69 19.55 -6.46
N ILE A 165 10.94 19.72 -5.15
CA ILE A 165 12.26 20.12 -4.65
C ILE A 165 13.31 19.01 -4.82
N ASN A 166 12.92 17.74 -4.63
CA ASN A 166 13.90 16.65 -4.47
C ASN A 166 13.97 15.69 -5.67
N LEU A 167 12.93 15.63 -6.52
CA LEU A 167 12.70 14.49 -7.42
C LEU A 167 12.24 14.86 -8.84
N ALA A 168 11.64 16.02 -9.10
CA ALA A 168 10.91 16.32 -10.36
C ALA A 168 11.75 16.18 -11.65
N ASP A 169 13.04 16.54 -11.62
CA ASP A 169 13.92 16.50 -12.79
C ASP A 169 14.67 15.17 -12.96
N SER A 170 14.27 14.13 -12.23
CA SER A 170 14.96 12.84 -12.23
C SER A 170 14.05 11.71 -12.65
N PHE A 171 14.63 10.65 -13.21
CA PHE A 171 13.97 9.36 -13.15
C PHE A 171 13.92 8.92 -11.68
N VAL A 172 12.72 8.72 -11.15
CA VAL A 172 12.49 8.35 -9.75
C VAL A 172 12.23 6.85 -9.67
N LEU A 173 13.15 6.13 -9.05
CA LEU A 173 12.95 4.74 -8.65
C LEU A 173 12.49 4.72 -7.19
N GLY A 174 11.23 4.40 -6.96
CA GLY A 174 10.69 4.21 -5.62
C GLY A 174 11.11 2.87 -5.06
N VAL A 175 11.51 2.83 -3.78
CA VAL A 175 11.85 1.60 -3.07
C VAL A 175 11.12 1.59 -1.74
N HIS A 176 10.27 0.58 -1.55
CA HIS A 176 9.57 0.36 -0.29
C HIS A 176 10.03 -0.93 0.37
N ILE A 177 10.61 -0.81 1.56
CA ILE A 177 11.16 -1.93 2.34
C ILE A 177 10.46 -1.95 3.70
N ARG A 178 9.94 -3.11 4.07
CA ARG A 178 9.26 -3.31 5.36
C ARG A 178 10.17 -4.12 6.28
N GLY A 179 10.51 -3.56 7.44
CA GLY A 179 11.26 -4.20 8.52
C GLY A 179 10.37 -4.47 9.74
N THR A 180 10.83 -3.97 10.89
CA THR A 180 10.15 -4.00 12.20
C THR A 180 9.45 -5.33 12.48
N ASP A 181 8.16 -5.26 12.81
CA ASP A 181 7.20 -6.31 13.14
C ASP A 181 6.71 -7.19 11.97
N LEU A 182 7.27 -7.09 10.75
CA LEU A 182 6.80 -7.91 9.63
C LEU A 182 7.03 -9.41 9.89
N HIS A 183 5.96 -10.14 10.22
CA HIS A 183 5.97 -11.59 10.43
C HIS A 183 4.96 -12.34 9.53
N TYR A 184 4.07 -11.62 8.86
CA TYR A 184 2.94 -12.20 8.10
C TYR A 184 3.21 -12.46 6.61
N ALA A 185 4.37 -12.02 6.13
CA ALA A 185 4.80 -12.23 4.75
C ALA A 185 6.34 -12.35 4.70
N PRO A 186 6.88 -12.94 3.61
CA PRO A 186 8.32 -13.08 3.43
C PRO A 186 9.05 -11.75 3.56
N ALA A 187 10.02 -11.72 4.48
CA ALA A 187 10.96 -10.62 4.58
C ALA A 187 11.80 -10.50 3.30
N VAL A 188 12.17 -9.27 2.97
CA VAL A 188 13.07 -8.96 1.85
C VAL A 188 14.13 -8.00 2.38
N SER A 189 15.39 -8.43 2.45
CA SER A 189 16.45 -7.55 2.97
C SER A 189 16.86 -6.48 1.95
N PRO A 190 17.47 -5.36 2.41
CA PRO A 190 18.07 -4.36 1.52
C PRO A 190 18.97 -4.96 0.43
N ALA A 191 19.79 -5.96 0.76
CA ALA A 191 20.69 -6.63 -0.18
C ALA A 191 19.99 -7.21 -1.42
N GLU A 192 18.74 -7.64 -1.30
CA GLU A 192 17.96 -8.17 -2.42
C GLU A 192 17.47 -7.10 -3.39
N TYR A 193 17.40 -5.84 -2.96
CA TYR A 193 17.04 -4.71 -3.81
C TYR A 193 18.23 -4.23 -4.64
N PHE A 194 19.44 -4.32 -4.10
CA PHE A 194 20.64 -3.71 -4.71
C PHE A 194 20.89 -4.15 -6.16
N PRO A 195 20.81 -5.44 -6.55
CA PRO A 195 21.00 -5.82 -7.95
C PRO A 195 20.01 -5.15 -8.90
N TYR A 196 18.77 -4.92 -8.46
CA TYR A 196 17.75 -4.24 -9.27
C TYR A 196 18.02 -2.74 -9.34
N VAL A 197 18.37 -2.12 -8.21
CA VAL A 197 18.73 -0.70 -8.16
C VAL A 197 19.96 -0.42 -9.03
N ASP A 198 21.02 -1.19 -8.90
CA ASP A 198 22.25 -1.08 -9.68
C ASP A 198 21.95 -1.20 -11.19
N GLU A 199 21.06 -2.13 -11.57
CA GLU A 199 20.62 -2.27 -12.95
C GLU A 199 19.82 -1.09 -13.49
N TYR A 200 19.08 -0.37 -12.65
CA TYR A 200 18.40 0.87 -13.04
C TYR A 200 19.40 2.03 -13.13
N ILE A 201 20.35 2.14 -12.19
CA ILE A 201 21.38 3.19 -12.20
C ILE A 201 22.25 3.10 -13.46
N LYS A 202 22.61 1.89 -13.91
CA LYS A 202 23.32 1.69 -15.18
C LYS A 202 22.55 2.23 -16.40
N LYS A 203 21.21 2.21 -16.35
CA LYS A 203 20.33 2.65 -17.46
C LYS A 203 19.99 4.14 -17.36
N GLU A 204 19.84 4.64 -16.14
CA GLU A 204 19.47 6.02 -15.82
C GLU A 204 20.48 6.57 -14.78
N PRO A 205 21.69 7.01 -15.21
CA PRO A 205 22.75 7.42 -14.29
C PRO A 205 22.44 8.64 -13.43
N SER A 206 21.42 9.41 -13.78
CA SER A 206 20.93 10.56 -13.01
C SER A 206 19.75 10.22 -12.10
N LEU A 207 19.32 8.96 -12.02
CA LEU A 207 18.14 8.59 -11.23
C LEU A 207 18.28 8.97 -9.75
N LYS A 208 17.14 9.23 -9.14
CA LYS A 208 16.96 9.41 -7.70
C LYS A 208 16.19 8.22 -7.13
N LEU A 209 16.55 7.86 -5.90
CA LEU A 209 15.91 6.81 -5.12
C LEU A 209 15.06 7.45 -4.05
N ILE A 210 13.73 7.28 -4.11
CA ILE A 210 12.87 7.61 -2.97
C ILE A 210 12.70 6.35 -2.12
N ILE A 211 13.27 6.36 -0.92
CA ILE A 211 13.26 5.22 0.00
C ILE A 211 12.20 5.43 1.08
N ALA A 212 11.23 4.51 1.13
CA ALA A 212 10.25 4.40 2.20
C ALA A 212 10.51 3.13 3.00
N THR A 213 10.83 3.29 4.28
CA THR A 213 11.11 2.21 5.22
C THR A 213 10.74 2.66 6.62
N ASP A 214 10.25 1.72 7.42
CA ASP A 214 10.01 1.89 8.85
C ASP A 214 11.23 1.57 9.72
N GLN A 215 12.32 1.10 9.10
CA GLN A 215 13.54 0.66 9.76
C GLN A 215 14.70 1.62 9.42
N SER A 216 15.29 2.26 10.42
CA SER A 216 16.39 3.22 10.25
C SER A 216 17.64 2.58 9.66
N GLN A 217 17.99 1.37 10.11
CA GLN A 217 19.14 0.61 9.61
C GLN A 217 19.04 0.29 8.12
N TYR A 218 17.81 0.14 7.60
CA TYR A 218 17.63 -0.12 6.18
C TYR A 218 17.86 1.13 5.35
N LEU A 219 17.50 2.32 5.85
CA LEU A 219 17.79 3.58 5.16
C LEU A 219 19.31 3.81 5.10
N SER A 220 20.01 3.61 6.22
CA SER A 220 21.46 3.86 6.32
C SER A 220 22.28 3.06 5.30
N VAL A 221 21.94 1.79 5.04
CA VAL A 221 22.66 1.00 4.03
C VAL A 221 22.41 1.43 2.59
N PHE A 222 21.25 2.05 2.31
CA PHE A 222 21.02 2.68 1.00
C PHE A 222 21.82 3.98 0.88
N GLU A 223 21.84 4.80 1.92
CA GLU A 223 22.61 6.06 1.96
C GLU A 223 24.11 5.79 1.82
N GLU A 224 24.65 4.80 2.52
CA GLU A 224 26.05 4.37 2.40
C GLU A 224 26.38 3.92 0.97
N ARG A 225 25.50 3.14 0.34
CA ARG A 225 25.74 2.56 -0.99
C ARG A 225 25.55 3.54 -2.14
N TYR A 226 24.54 4.41 -2.06
CA TYR A 226 24.08 5.24 -3.19
C TYR A 226 24.23 6.74 -2.96
N GLY A 227 24.64 7.17 -1.76
CA GLY A 227 24.97 8.55 -1.43
C GLY A 227 23.86 9.53 -1.78
N ASN A 228 24.23 10.60 -2.49
CA ASN A 228 23.36 11.72 -2.87
C ASN A 228 22.18 11.35 -3.80
N ARG A 229 22.06 10.08 -4.22
CA ARG A 229 20.91 9.59 -4.97
C ARG A 229 19.72 9.28 -4.08
N VAL A 230 19.97 8.97 -2.82
CA VAL A 230 18.95 8.61 -1.84
C VAL A 230 18.24 9.86 -1.37
N VAL A 231 16.92 9.80 -1.45
CA VAL A 231 15.97 10.78 -0.91
C VAL A 231 15.02 9.98 -0.03
N SER A 232 14.68 10.52 1.14
CA SER A 232 13.69 9.94 2.03
C SER A 232 12.89 11.05 2.69
N SER A 233 11.60 10.80 2.97
CA SER A 233 10.82 11.71 3.79
C SER A 233 11.37 11.78 5.22
N ASN A 234 11.01 12.83 5.97
CA ASN A 234 11.33 12.94 7.40
C ASN A 234 10.39 12.09 8.29
N ALA A 235 9.89 10.97 7.76
CA ALA A 235 9.07 10.03 8.51
C ALA A 235 9.86 9.45 9.69
N PHE A 236 9.18 9.24 10.81
CA PHE A 236 9.78 8.52 11.94
C PHE A 236 10.09 7.08 11.55
N ARG A 237 11.31 6.62 11.89
CA ARG A 237 11.78 5.25 11.64
C ARG A 237 12.22 4.62 12.94
N SER A 238 11.83 3.37 13.14
CA SER A 238 12.26 2.58 14.28
C SER A 238 13.66 2.03 14.05
N ASP A 239 14.37 1.85 15.15
CA ASP A 239 15.69 1.24 15.27
C ASP A 239 15.63 -0.17 15.88
N ASN A 240 14.43 -0.70 16.10
CA ASN A 240 14.16 -2.00 16.69
C ASN A 240 12.90 -2.63 16.06
N GLU A 241 12.38 -3.72 16.63
CA GLU A 241 11.21 -4.45 16.12
C GLU A 241 9.88 -3.70 16.25
N ILE A 242 9.80 -2.65 17.06
CA ILE A 242 8.55 -1.96 17.37
C ILE A 242 8.20 -1.07 16.18
N ALA A 243 7.06 -1.31 15.55
CA ALA A 243 6.64 -0.50 14.41
C ALA A 243 6.41 0.98 14.80
N PRO A 244 6.69 1.95 13.92
CA PRO A 244 6.47 3.38 14.20
C PRO A 244 5.07 3.72 14.75
N PHE A 245 4.02 3.04 14.28
CA PHE A 245 2.66 3.31 14.76
C PHE A 245 2.43 2.92 16.23
N GLN A 246 3.29 2.06 16.80
CA GLN A 246 3.26 1.65 18.20
C GLN A 246 4.11 2.55 19.11
N ARG A 247 4.91 3.46 18.53
CA ARG A 247 5.79 4.38 19.27
C ARG A 247 4.98 5.49 19.96
N LYS A 248 5.43 5.95 21.11
CA LYS A 248 4.77 7.02 21.90
C LYS A 248 5.41 8.39 21.68
N GLU A 249 6.59 8.40 21.07
CA GLU A 249 7.44 9.57 20.80
C GLU A 249 6.85 10.49 19.73
N ILE A 250 5.93 9.97 18.91
CA ILE A 250 5.26 10.70 17.83
C ILE A 250 3.75 10.70 18.04
N SER A 251 3.12 11.81 17.65
CA SER A 251 1.66 11.97 17.78
C SER A 251 0.90 10.96 16.90
N PRO A 252 -0.33 10.57 17.28
CA PRO A 252 -1.21 9.77 16.43
C PRO A 252 -1.35 10.34 15.02
N TYR A 253 -1.54 11.66 14.91
CA TYR A 253 -1.64 12.32 13.60
C TYR A 253 -0.37 12.11 12.76
N GLN A 254 0.80 12.35 13.34
CA GLN A 254 2.08 12.22 12.65
C GLN A 254 2.33 10.78 12.17
N LYS A 255 1.97 9.76 12.96
CA LYS A 255 2.09 8.35 12.54
C LYS A 255 1.37 8.08 11.21
N GLY A 256 0.14 8.59 11.07
CA GLY A 256 -0.62 8.41 9.84
C GLY A 256 -0.14 9.32 8.71
N GLU A 257 0.29 10.55 9.03
CA GLU A 257 0.79 11.51 8.05
C GLU A 257 2.09 11.01 7.41
N ASP A 258 3.04 10.52 8.20
CA ASP A 258 4.32 9.99 7.74
C ASP A 258 4.11 8.86 6.72
N VAL A 259 3.27 7.87 7.06
CA VAL A 259 3.00 6.72 6.18
C VAL A 259 2.22 7.15 4.94
N LEU A 260 1.26 8.06 5.05
CA LEU A 260 0.50 8.54 3.89
C LEU A 260 1.37 9.35 2.93
N VAL A 261 2.27 10.20 3.45
CA VAL A 261 3.23 10.95 2.63
C VAL A 261 4.15 9.97 1.88
N ASP A 262 4.68 8.95 2.54
CA ASP A 262 5.48 7.91 1.88
C ASP A 262 4.71 7.17 0.79
N ILE A 263 3.46 6.75 1.06
CA ILE A 263 2.59 6.11 0.04
C ILE A 263 2.44 6.99 -1.19
N LEU A 264 2.17 8.28 -1.00
CA LEU A 264 1.94 9.21 -2.09
C LEU A 264 3.22 9.54 -2.85
N LEU A 265 4.36 9.71 -2.17
CA LEU A 265 5.67 9.89 -2.81
C LEU A 265 6.07 8.68 -3.65
N LEU A 266 5.91 7.47 -3.11
CA LEU A 266 6.11 6.23 -3.88
C LEU A 266 5.19 6.16 -5.09
N SER A 267 3.92 6.59 -4.95
CA SER A 267 2.94 6.58 -6.05
C SER A 267 3.36 7.48 -7.23
N LYS A 268 4.16 8.53 -6.99
CA LYS A 268 4.67 9.46 -8.00
C LYS A 268 5.96 8.98 -8.69
N SER A 269 6.51 7.84 -8.29
CA SER A 269 7.73 7.29 -8.90
C SER A 269 7.50 6.83 -10.34
N ASN A 270 8.56 6.73 -11.14
CA ASN A 270 8.49 6.16 -12.49
C ASN A 270 8.41 4.62 -12.46
N PHE A 271 9.00 4.00 -11.44
CA PHE A 271 8.94 2.56 -11.20
C PHE A 271 9.07 2.27 -9.69
N LEU A 272 8.42 1.22 -9.20
CA LEU A 272 8.46 0.83 -7.79
C LEU A 272 9.13 -0.54 -7.58
N LEU A 273 10.11 -0.60 -6.68
CA LEU A 273 10.59 -1.85 -6.07
C LEU A 273 9.94 -2.01 -4.70
N LYS A 274 9.34 -3.16 -4.41
CA LYS A 274 8.71 -3.41 -3.11
C LYS A 274 8.83 -4.85 -2.64
N GLY A 275 8.64 -5.06 -1.34
CA GLY A 275 8.31 -6.35 -0.75
C GLY A 275 6.82 -6.50 -0.44
N CYS A 276 6.44 -7.54 0.29
CA CYS A 276 5.06 -7.79 0.71
C CYS A 276 4.62 -6.82 1.82
N SER A 277 3.90 -5.76 1.47
CA SER A 277 3.32 -4.81 2.43
C SER A 277 2.15 -4.06 1.82
N ASN A 278 1.16 -3.75 2.65
CA ASN A 278 0.03 -2.90 2.27
C ASN A 278 0.48 -1.50 1.82
N VAL A 279 1.54 -0.93 2.41
CA VAL A 279 2.04 0.41 2.06
C VAL A 279 2.45 0.47 0.59
N GLY A 280 3.27 -0.48 0.14
CA GLY A 280 3.68 -0.58 -1.26
C GLY A 280 2.52 -0.88 -2.22
N GLU A 281 1.51 -1.65 -1.80
CA GLU A 281 0.31 -1.86 -2.62
C GLU A 281 -0.56 -0.60 -2.70
N MET A 282 -0.71 0.17 -1.63
CA MET A 282 -1.45 1.44 -1.67
C MET A 282 -0.83 2.43 -2.66
N ALA A 283 0.51 2.51 -2.73
CA ALA A 283 1.19 3.33 -3.74
C ALA A 283 0.77 2.97 -5.18
N LEU A 284 0.60 1.66 -5.47
CA LEU A 284 0.10 1.17 -6.76
C LEU A 284 -1.39 1.47 -6.99
N TYR A 285 -2.17 1.63 -5.92
CA TYR A 285 -3.60 1.94 -6.02
C TYR A 285 -3.83 3.43 -6.26
N PHE A 286 -3.01 4.31 -5.68
CA PHE A 286 -3.03 5.75 -5.91
C PHE A 286 -2.54 6.15 -7.31
N ASN A 287 -1.69 5.33 -7.95
CA ASN A 287 -1.28 5.55 -9.34
C ASN A 287 -1.55 4.31 -10.22
N PRO A 288 -2.61 4.31 -11.04
CA PRO A 288 -2.96 3.16 -11.88
C PRO A 288 -1.93 2.87 -12.98
N LYS A 289 -1.05 3.83 -13.30
CA LYS A 289 0.03 3.69 -14.28
C LYS A 289 1.35 3.24 -13.66
N LEU A 290 1.47 3.24 -12.33
CA LEU A 290 2.70 2.83 -11.66
C LEU A 290 2.93 1.34 -11.86
N GLU A 291 4.10 1.03 -12.41
CA GLU A 291 4.58 -0.33 -12.55
C GLU A 291 5.53 -0.68 -11.41
N CYS A 292 5.57 -1.96 -11.04
CA CYS A 292 6.43 -2.44 -9.97
C CYS A 292 7.12 -3.75 -10.27
N LEU A 293 8.23 -3.96 -9.55
CA LEU A 293 8.74 -5.27 -9.22
C LEU A 293 8.48 -5.52 -7.73
N ASP A 294 7.66 -6.53 -7.46
CA ASP A 294 7.51 -7.08 -6.12
C ASP A 294 8.49 -8.25 -5.95
N ILE A 295 9.44 -8.10 -5.05
CA ILE A 295 10.52 -9.07 -4.80
C ILE A 295 10.03 -10.18 -3.84
N GLY A 296 8.98 -9.92 -3.05
CA GLY A 296 8.53 -10.80 -1.97
C GLY A 296 7.39 -11.76 -2.37
N TYR A 297 6.47 -11.37 -3.25
CA TYR A 297 5.17 -12.08 -3.39
C TYR A 297 5.22 -13.52 -3.91
N LYS A 298 6.33 -13.94 -4.51
CA LYS A 298 6.54 -15.31 -5.00
C LYS A 298 7.40 -16.16 -4.06
N LYS A 299 7.84 -15.60 -2.91
CA LYS A 299 8.70 -16.31 -1.98
C LYS A 299 7.81 -17.18 -1.10
N ASP A 300 8.06 -18.48 -1.12
CA ASP A 300 7.43 -19.41 -0.19
C ASP A 300 8.28 -19.59 1.08
N LYS A 301 9.59 -19.27 1.03
CA LYS A 301 10.50 -19.27 2.18
C LYS A 301 11.42 -18.06 2.19
N ALA A 302 11.73 -17.54 3.37
CA ALA A 302 12.75 -16.51 3.56
C ALA A 302 13.37 -16.64 4.96
N TYR A 303 14.70 -16.56 5.06
CA TYR A 303 15.44 -16.58 6.33
C TYR A 303 15.07 -17.76 7.24
N GLY A 304 15.00 -18.96 6.65
CA GLY A 304 14.64 -20.19 7.37
C GLY A 304 13.14 -20.34 7.69
N GLN A 305 12.30 -19.35 7.39
CA GLN A 305 10.83 -19.44 7.59
C GLN A 305 10.11 -19.95 6.34
N ASP A 306 9.01 -20.68 6.56
CA ASP A 306 8.07 -21.11 5.52
C ASP A 306 6.78 -20.28 5.59
N TYR A 307 6.50 -19.54 4.52
CA TYR A 307 5.32 -18.69 4.34
C TYR A 307 4.25 -19.37 3.47
N GLY A 308 4.48 -20.62 3.06
CA GLY A 308 3.58 -21.46 2.27
C GLY A 308 2.44 -22.09 3.09
N LYS A 309 2.13 -23.37 2.83
CA LYS A 309 0.93 -24.07 3.33
C LYS A 309 0.94 -24.46 4.82
N GLY A 310 1.93 -24.03 5.60
CA GLY A 310 2.04 -24.29 7.05
C GLY A 310 2.30 -23.05 7.90
N TRP A 311 2.03 -21.86 7.36
CA TRP A 311 2.33 -20.61 8.05
C TRP A 311 1.49 -20.40 9.31
N ASP A 312 2.19 -20.05 10.39
CA ASP A 312 1.65 -19.67 11.70
C ASP A 312 2.12 -18.25 12.04
N ASN A 313 1.18 -17.33 12.34
CA ASN A 313 1.53 -15.97 12.77
C ASN A 313 2.06 -15.91 14.21
N MET A 314 1.85 -16.94 15.01
CA MET A 314 2.17 -16.90 16.43
C MET A 314 3.64 -17.24 16.72
N THR A 315 4.28 -18.04 15.87
CA THR A 315 5.62 -18.59 16.14
C THR A 315 6.74 -17.97 15.30
N ASN A 316 6.41 -17.25 14.22
CA ASN A 316 7.43 -16.68 13.34
C ASN A 316 8.02 -15.38 13.91
N PRO A 317 9.36 -15.29 14.12
CA PRO A 317 9.98 -14.04 14.50
C PRO A 317 9.81 -12.98 13.38
N PRO A 318 9.70 -11.68 13.75
CA PRO A 318 9.54 -10.62 12.78
C PRO A 318 10.82 -10.35 11.98
N ALA A 319 10.70 -9.69 10.83
CA ALA A 319 11.77 -9.43 9.87
C ALA A 319 13.02 -8.81 10.51
N TRP A 320 12.85 -7.92 11.49
CA TRP A 320 13.94 -7.36 12.28
C TRP A 320 14.86 -8.42 12.91
N LYS A 321 14.29 -9.50 13.44
CA LYS A 321 15.05 -10.59 14.09
C LYS A 321 15.65 -11.58 13.08
N LEU A 322 15.15 -11.58 11.84
CA LEU A 322 15.58 -12.50 10.78
C LEU A 322 16.77 -11.96 9.99
N ILE A 323 16.75 -10.67 9.67
CA ILE A 323 17.75 -10.06 8.82
C ILE A 323 18.94 -9.65 9.69
N SER A 324 19.99 -10.48 9.67
CA SER A 324 21.27 -10.14 10.32
C SER A 324 21.89 -8.87 9.72
N GLN A 325 22.83 -8.25 10.45
CA GLN A 325 23.63 -7.13 9.94
C GLN A 325 24.30 -7.46 8.59
N ARG A 326 24.82 -8.68 8.44
CA ARG A 326 25.38 -9.16 7.16
C ARG A 326 24.31 -9.23 6.06
N GLY A 327 23.10 -9.66 6.40
CA GLY A 327 21.94 -9.71 5.49
C GLY A 327 21.47 -8.34 4.98
N LEU A 328 21.93 -7.23 5.58
CA LEU A 328 21.68 -5.88 5.07
C LEU A 328 22.53 -5.56 3.84
N GLN A 329 23.75 -6.09 3.76
CA GLN A 329 24.72 -5.77 2.70
C GLN A 329 24.90 -6.90 1.68
N GLU A 330 24.75 -8.16 2.11
CA GLU A 330 24.93 -9.36 1.28
C GLU A 330 23.64 -10.20 1.20
N ILE A 331 23.39 -10.78 0.03
CA ILE A 331 22.30 -11.74 -0.15
C ILE A 331 22.67 -13.01 0.63
N ALA A 332 21.95 -13.29 1.72
CA ALA A 332 22.19 -14.49 2.52
C ALA A 332 21.77 -15.77 1.76
N GLY A 333 22.43 -16.90 2.03
CA GLY A 333 22.20 -18.17 1.30
C GLY A 333 20.80 -18.76 1.51
N ASP A 334 20.17 -18.47 2.63
CA ASP A 334 18.82 -18.87 3.05
C ASP A 334 17.69 -18.00 2.48
N VAL A 335 18.04 -16.97 1.69
CA VAL A 335 17.12 -16.06 0.99
C VAL A 335 16.48 -16.74 -0.23
N SER A 336 17.11 -17.78 -0.76
CA SER A 336 16.76 -18.37 -2.06
C SER A 336 15.75 -19.52 -1.97
N SER A 337 14.47 -19.17 -1.96
CA SER A 337 13.41 -20.10 -2.40
C SER A 337 12.58 -19.51 -3.55
N GLN A 338 13.26 -19.07 -4.61
CA GLN A 338 12.63 -18.92 -5.92
C GLN A 338 13.59 -19.44 -6.98
N ASN A 339 13.15 -20.45 -7.74
CA ASN A 339 14.03 -21.22 -8.61
C ASN A 339 14.62 -20.36 -9.75
N LYS A 340 15.79 -20.75 -10.28
CA LYS A 340 16.46 -20.08 -11.41
C LYS A 340 15.55 -19.90 -12.65
N ARG A 341 14.51 -20.72 -12.79
CA ARG A 341 13.51 -20.68 -13.87
C ARG A 341 12.55 -19.48 -13.75
N GLN A 342 12.22 -19.02 -12.54
CA GLN A 342 11.39 -17.83 -12.31
C GLN A 342 12.16 -16.53 -12.62
N LEU A 343 13.43 -16.46 -12.26
CA LEU A 343 14.32 -15.34 -12.64
C LEU A 343 14.49 -15.27 -14.17
N ALA A 344 14.62 -16.41 -14.84
CA ALA A 344 14.65 -16.50 -16.30
C ALA A 344 13.33 -16.02 -16.95
N LEU A 345 12.17 -16.42 -16.42
CA LEU A 345 10.85 -15.98 -16.90
C LEU A 345 10.64 -14.47 -16.73
N TYR A 346 11.14 -13.88 -15.64
CA TYR A 346 11.07 -12.44 -15.41
C TYR A 346 11.93 -11.64 -16.42
N ASN A 347 13.15 -12.11 -16.69
CA ASN A 347 14.02 -11.51 -17.70
C ASN A 347 13.45 -11.65 -19.13
N PHE A 348 12.80 -12.77 -19.44
CA PHE A 348 12.09 -12.98 -20.70
C PHE A 348 10.90 -12.00 -20.88
N ARG A 349 10.17 -11.70 -19.81
CA ARG A 349 9.07 -10.73 -19.83
C ARG A 349 9.53 -9.28 -20.02
N LYS A 350 10.69 -8.90 -19.47
CA LYS A 350 11.32 -7.58 -19.74
C LYS A 350 11.66 -7.42 -21.23
N TRP A 351 12.16 -8.47 -21.87
CA TRP A 351 12.51 -8.47 -23.29
C TRP A 351 11.27 -8.36 -24.20
N THR A 352 10.22 -9.15 -23.93
CA THR A 352 8.96 -9.10 -24.71
C THR A 352 8.23 -7.76 -24.58
N LYS A 353 8.33 -7.08 -23.43
CA LYS A 353 7.78 -5.73 -23.24
C LYS A 353 8.54 -4.67 -24.05
N ARG A 354 9.88 -4.74 -24.11
CA ARG A 354 10.72 -3.86 -24.96
C ARG A 354 10.42 -4.03 -26.45
N LEU A 355 10.25 -5.28 -26.89
CA LEU A 355 9.81 -5.59 -28.26
C LEU A 355 8.42 -5.04 -28.59
N ARG A 356 7.47 -5.14 -27.65
CA ARG A 356 6.11 -4.61 -27.85
C ARG A 356 6.11 -3.07 -27.94
N VAL A 357 6.95 -2.39 -27.14
CA VAL A 357 7.15 -0.94 -27.20
C VAL A 357 7.86 -0.52 -28.49
N TYR A 358 8.86 -1.27 -28.94
CA TYR A 358 9.59 -1.02 -30.19
C TYR A 358 8.69 -1.23 -31.43
N MET A 359 7.93 -2.33 -31.48
CA MET A 359 6.94 -2.55 -32.54
C MET A 359 5.83 -1.50 -32.53
N GLY A 360 5.41 -1.04 -31.34
CA GLY A 360 4.47 0.07 -31.20
C GLY A 360 5.04 1.43 -31.64
N LYS A 361 6.36 1.64 -31.61
CA LYS A 361 7.02 2.83 -32.19
C LYS A 361 7.12 2.71 -33.71
N MET A 362 7.51 1.55 -34.23
CA MET A 362 7.57 1.28 -35.68
C MET A 362 6.22 1.44 -36.36
N LYS A 363 5.13 0.96 -35.74
CA LYS A 363 3.77 1.09 -36.28
C LYS A 363 3.31 2.55 -36.38
N ARG A 364 3.68 3.39 -35.40
CA ARG A 364 3.39 4.84 -35.41
C ARG A 364 4.23 5.62 -36.42
N VAL A 365 5.46 5.20 -36.70
CA VAL A 365 6.29 5.78 -37.77
C VAL A 365 5.73 5.44 -39.15
N PHE A 366 5.23 4.21 -39.33
CA PHE A 366 4.63 3.75 -40.59
C PHE A 366 3.24 4.37 -40.88
N GLU A 367 2.51 4.76 -39.83
CA GLU A 367 1.23 5.48 -39.95
C GLU A 367 1.44 6.98 -40.19
N TRP A 368 2.56 7.57 -39.74
CA TRP A 368 2.91 8.98 -39.98
C TRP A 368 3.40 9.26 -41.41
N THR A 369 4.13 8.32 -42.01
CA THR A 369 4.61 8.41 -43.41
C THR A 369 3.55 8.12 -44.47
N LYS A 370 2.32 7.76 -44.08
CA LYS A 370 1.16 7.63 -44.99
C LYS A 370 0.30 8.89 -45.08
N HIS A 371 0.59 9.90 -44.25
CA HIS A 371 -0.17 11.15 -44.16
C HIS A 371 0.65 12.42 -44.47
N HIS A 372 1.85 12.24 -45.03
CA HIS A 372 2.63 13.23 -45.78
C HIS A 372 3.02 12.57 -47.10
#